data_AF-A0A2E2DWK1-F1
#
_entry.id   AF-A0A2E2DWK1-F1
#
_cell.length_a   1.000
_cell.length_b   1.000
_cell.length_c   1.000
_cell.angle_alpha   90.00
_cell.angle_beta   90.00
_cell.angle_gamma   90.00
#
_symmetry.space_group_name_H-M   'P 1'
#
loop_
_entity.id
_entity.type
_entity.pdbx_description
1 polymer ?
#
loop_
_entity_poly.entity_id
_entity_poly.type
_entity_poly.pdbx_seq_one_letter_code
_entity_poly.pdbx_strand_id
1 'polypeptide(L)' 'MSDEFQELALSDFLKTRIKDLIADHKDHLANGTIKDHEEYKRLCGIIEGLNLAEREMADWIDRHSR' A
#
# COMPACT_ATOMS: atom_id res chain seq x y z
N MET A 1 -4.69 12.39 27.69
CA MET A 1 -4.88 11.07 27.06
C MET A 1 -3.55 10.76 26.43
N SER A 2 -2.81 9.81 26.98
CA SER A 2 -1.51 9.41 26.47
C SER A 2 -1.69 8.90 25.05
N ASP A 3 -1.11 9.60 24.06
CA ASP A 3 -0.81 9.00 22.76
C ASP A 3 0.21 7.90 23.02
N GLU A 4 -0.28 6.71 23.34
CA GLU A 4 0.53 5.50 23.35
C GLU A 4 0.91 5.23 21.90
N PHE A 5 2.09 5.71 21.51
CA PHE A 5 2.77 5.24 20.31
C PHE A 5 2.98 3.73 20.48
N GLN A 6 2.13 2.93 19.85
CA GLN A 6 2.39 1.51 19.73
C GLN A 6 3.57 1.33 18.77
N GLU A 7 4.71 0.93 19.30
CA GLU A 7 5.86 0.54 18.51
C GLU A 7 5.51 -0.76 17.77
N LEU A 8 5.12 -0.63 16.51
CA LEU A 8 4.91 -1.77 15.62
C LEU A 8 6.26 -2.33 15.19
N ALA A 9 6.33 -3.65 15.03
CA ALA A 9 7.43 -4.23 14.29
C ALA A 9 7.49 -3.58 12.90
N LEU A 10 8.71 -3.26 12.44
CA LEU A 10 8.92 -2.59 11.15
C LEU A 10 8.15 -3.27 10.01
N SER A 11 8.04 -4.60 10.05
CA SER A 11 7.30 -5.39 9.09
C SER A 11 5.81 -5.08 9.04
N ASP A 12 5.18 -4.93 10.21
CA ASP A 12 3.75 -4.67 10.33
C ASP A 12 3.43 -3.22 9.94
N PHE A 13 4.30 -2.29 10.33
CA PHE A 13 4.22 -0.91 9.89
C PHE A 13 4.28 -0.80 8.37
N LEU A 14 5.29 -1.41 7.73
CA LEU A 14 5.47 -1.35 6.29
C LEU A 14 4.31 -2.02 5.53
N LYS A 15 3.85 -3.17 6.01
CA LYS A 15 2.67 -3.85 5.43
C LYS A 15 1.43 -2.97 5.46
N THR A 16 1.18 -2.32 6.60
CA THR A 16 0.05 -1.39 6.76
C THR A 16 0.20 -0.20 5.82
N ARG A 17 1.41 0.39 5.78
CA ARG A 17 1.66 1.56 4.93
C ARG A 17 1.47 1.28 3.44
N ILE A 18 1.88 0.10 2.96
CA ILE A 18 1.67 -0.31 1.56
C ILE A 18 0.16 -0.42 1.27
N LYS A 19 -0.63 -0.99 2.19
CA LYS A 19 -2.08 -1.09 2.03
C LYS A 19 -2.76 0.27 1.97
N ASP A 20 -2.36 1.20 2.83
CA ASP A 20 -2.88 2.58 2.80
C ASP A 20 -2.58 3.25 1.47
N LEU A 21 -1.35 3.13 0.98
CA LEU A 21 -0.97 3.67 -0.33
C LEU A 21 -1.80 3.07 -1.47
N ILE A 22 -2.07 1.75 -1.45
CA ILE A 22 -2.95 1.12 -2.44
C ILE A 22 -4.36 1.70 -2.37
N ALA A 23 -4.91 1.87 -1.17
CA ALA A 23 -6.24 2.44 -0.96
C ALA A 23 -6.31 3.88 -1.49
N ASP A 24 -5.35 4.73 -1.14
CA ASP A 24 -5.28 6.14 -1.58
C ASP A 24 -5.31 6.24 -3.12
N HIS A 25 -4.55 5.40 -3.82
CA HIS A 25 -4.50 5.42 -5.28
C HIS A 25 -5.77 4.83 -5.92
N LYS A 26 -6.40 3.83 -5.30
CA LYS A 26 -7.69 3.29 -5.74
C LYS A 26 -8.81 4.31 -5.57
N ASP A 27 -8.80 5.06 -4.48
CA ASP A 27 -9.77 6.12 -4.22
C ASP A 27 -9.57 7.28 -5.20
N HIS A 28 -8.33 7.64 -5.51
CA HIS A 28 -8.03 8.58 -6.60
C HIS A 28 -8.65 8.10 -7.93
N LEU A 29 -8.50 6.81 -8.24
CA LEU A 29 -9.06 6.22 -9.45
C LEU A 29 -10.60 6.28 -9.46
N ALA A 30 -11.24 5.95 -8.33
CA ALA A 30 -12.69 5.89 -8.18
C ALA A 30 -13.36 7.26 -8.15
N ASN A 31 -12.69 8.28 -7.60
CA ASN A 31 -13.22 9.64 -7.48
C ASN A 31 -13.26 10.39 -8.82
N GLY A 32 -12.72 9.80 -9.90
CA GLY A 32 -12.80 10.37 -11.24
C GLY A 32 -11.95 11.63 -11.44
N THR A 33 -10.91 11.84 -10.61
CA THR A 33 -9.98 12.97 -10.72
C THR A 33 -8.94 12.79 -11.82
N ILE A 34 -9.02 11.70 -12.57
CA ILE A 34 -8.12 11.36 -13.66
C ILE A 34 -8.44 12.21 -14.89
N LYS A 35 -7.44 12.91 -15.40
CA LYS A 35 -7.57 13.87 -16.49
C LYS A 35 -7.56 13.22 -17.87
N ASP A 36 -6.73 12.19 -18.04
CA ASP A 36 -6.54 11.51 -19.32
C ASP A 36 -6.14 10.03 -19.15
N HIS A 37 -6.04 9.33 -20.29
CA HIS A 37 -5.71 7.91 -20.31
C HIS A 37 -4.26 7.62 -19.84
N GLU A 38 -3.33 8.55 -20.01
CA GLU A 38 -1.95 8.37 -19.57
C GLU A 38 -1.85 8.45 -18.04
N GLU A 39 -2.59 9.36 -17.42
CA GLU A 39 -2.72 9.44 -15.96
C GLU A 39 -3.40 8.18 -15.40
N TYR A 40 -4.46 7.70 -16.05
CA TYR A 40 -5.09 6.41 -15.71
C TYR A 40 -4.07 5.27 -15.72
N LYS A 41 -3.35 5.11 -16.83
CA LYS A 41 -2.37 4.04 -17.02
C LYS A 41 -1.24 4.12 -16.00
N ARG A 42 -0.77 5.33 -15.69
CA ARG A 42 0.23 5.57 -14.65
C ARG A 42 -0.27 5.14 -13.27
N LEU A 43 -1.50 5.52 -12.89
CA LEU A 43 -2.09 5.16 -11.60
C LEU A 43 -2.28 3.64 -11.48
N CYS A 44 -2.77 2.97 -12.54
CA CYS A 44 -2.87 1.52 -12.59
C CYS A 44 -1.49 0.86 -12.40
N GLY A 45 -0.45 1.34 -13.08
CA GLY A 45 0.91 0.82 -12.92
C GLY A 45 1.48 1.01 -11.51
N ILE A 46 1.17 2.14 -10.85
CA ILE A 46 1.54 2.36 -9.44
C ILE A 46 0.85 1.35 -8.54
N ILE A 47 -0.46 1.14 -8.71
CA ILE A 47 -1.24 0.18 -7.92
C ILE A 47 -0.71 -1.25 -8.12
N GLU A 48 -0.39 -1.65 -9.36
CA GLU A 48 0.21 -2.95 -9.67
C GLU A 48 1.56 -3.14 -8.97
N GLY A 49 2.44 -2.13 -9.02
CA GLY A 49 3.73 -2.17 -8.33
C GLY A 49 3.60 -2.28 -6.81
N LEU A 50 2.65 -1.55 -6.21
CA LEU A 50 2.38 -1.64 -4.77
C LEU A 50 1.80 -3.01 -4.37
N ASN A 51 0.90 -3.58 -5.16
CA ASN A 51 0.37 -4.93 -4.92
C ASN A 51 1.47 -6.00 -5.00
N LEU A 52 2.40 -5.85 -5.95
CA LEU A 52 3.56 -6.73 -6.04
C LEU A 52 4.42 -6.63 -4.76
N ALA A 53 4.72 -5.41 -4.31
CA ALA A 53 5.48 -5.18 -3.09
C ALA A 53 4.75 -5.74 -1.84
N GLU A 54 3.43 -5.60 -1.75
CA GLU A 54 2.62 -6.15 -0.65
C GLU A 54 2.75 -7.67 -0.58
N ARG A 55 2.69 -8.34 -1.73
CA ARG A 55 2.85 -9.80 -1.82
C ARG A 55 4.22 -10.25 -1.36
N GLU A 56 5.29 -9.66 -1.89
CA GLU A 56 6.67 -10.05 -1.50
C GLU A 56 6.92 -9.79 -0.01
N MET A 57 6.34 -8.72 0.55
CA MET A 57 6.41 -8.43 1.98
C MET A 57 5.63 -9.45 2.80
N ALA A 58 4.42 -9.81 2.38
CA ALA A 58 3.62 -10.83 3.05
C ALA A 58 4.32 -12.19 3.06
N ASP A 59 4.91 -12.58 1.92
CA ASP A 59 5.71 -13.80 1.80
C ASP A 59 6.95 -13.78 2.70
N TRP A 60 7.64 -12.62 2.80
CA TRP A 60 8.78 -12.48 3.70
C TRP A 60 8.37 -12.63 5.17
N ILE A 61 7.26 -11.98 5.58
CA ILE A 61 6.74 -12.08 6.94
C ILE A 61 6.37 -13.52 7.27
N ASP A 62 5.62 -14.20 6.40
CA ASP A 62 5.18 -15.60 6.62
C ASP A 62 6.37 -16.56 6.81
N ARG A 63 7.46 -16.35 6.05
CA ARG A 63 8.67 -17.17 6.16
C ARG A 63 9.49 -16.91 7.43
N HIS A 64 9.47 -15.68 7.96
CA HIS A 64 10.33 -15.26 9.07
C HIS A 64 9.59 -15.05 10.40
N SER A 65 8.28 -15.27 10.45
CA SER A 65 7.46 -15.24 11.67
C SER A 65 7.40 -16.60 12.39
N ARG A 66 8.40 -17.48 12.16
CA ARG A 66 8.56 -18.77 12.83
C ARG A 66 9.64 -18.74 13.89
#